data_AF-A0A8D2DY17-F1
#
_entry.id   AF-A0A8D2DY17-F1
#
_cell.length_a   1.000
_cell.length_b   1.000
_cell.length_c   1.000
_cell.angle_alpha   90.00
_cell.angle_beta   90.00
_cell.angle_gamma   90.00
#
_symmetry.space_group_name_H-M   'P 1'
#
loop_
_entity.id
_entity.type
_entity.pdbx_description
1 polymer ?
#
loop_
_entity_poly.entity_id
_entity_poly.type
_entity_poly.pdbx_seq_one_letter_code
_entity_poly.pdbx_strand_id
1 'polypeptide(L)'
;MPEPRRLRKTVLLGVVLLLLGVVLLLQVVLATYCILQHRRQPQLEAPGWDVAELQLNLTGPRLDPRLPWQAGPSLGRSFLHGPELVNGQLRIHREGIYRLHIQVTLANCSSVWTTVSPKATLTVGICSPATHSISLLRMNFHQGCTVASQRLTPLAYGDTLCSNLTMLLPSRNADETFFGVQWVHP
;
A
#
# COMPACT_ATOMS: atom_id res chain seq x y z
N MET A 1 1.59 -81.86 10.23
CA MET A 1 0.36 -81.05 10.50
C MET A 1 0.78 -79.77 11.20
N PRO A 2 0.68 -78.58 10.57
CA PRO A 2 1.07 -77.33 11.21
C PRO A 2 0.01 -76.90 12.25
N GLU A 3 0.46 -76.54 13.45
CA GLU A 3 -0.39 -76.13 14.57
C GLU A 3 -1.30 -74.92 14.25
N PRO A 4 -2.58 -74.93 14.69
CA PRO A 4 -3.54 -73.85 14.44
C PRO A 4 -3.16 -72.50 15.08
N ARG A 5 -2.19 -72.48 16.02
CA ARG A 5 -1.69 -71.24 16.66
C ARG A 5 -0.70 -70.46 15.79
N ARG A 6 0.07 -71.12 14.92
CA ARG A 6 1.02 -70.44 14.02
C ARG A 6 0.28 -69.68 12.91
N LEU A 7 -0.75 -70.30 12.33
CA LEU A 7 -1.54 -69.72 11.24
C LEU A 7 -2.25 -68.42 11.64
N ARG A 8 -2.78 -68.35 12.87
CA ARG A 8 -3.40 -67.13 13.41
C ARG A 8 -2.40 -65.99 13.58
N LYS A 9 -1.16 -66.27 13.98
CA LYS A 9 -0.11 -65.26 14.13
C LYS A 9 0.31 -64.67 12.78
N THR A 10 0.46 -65.49 11.75
CA THR A 10 0.81 -65.03 10.39
C THR A 10 -0.29 -64.19 9.77
N VAL A 11 -1.56 -64.60 9.93
CA VAL A 11 -2.72 -63.81 9.45
C VAL A 11 -2.82 -62.49 10.20
N LEU A 12 -2.64 -62.49 11.53
CA LEU A 12 -2.64 -61.26 12.32
C LEU A 12 -1.52 -60.31 11.91
N LEU A 13 -0.31 -60.83 11.66
CA LEU A 13 0.83 -60.04 11.19
C LEU A 13 0.55 -59.41 9.81
N GLY A 14 -0.05 -60.19 8.90
CA GLY A 14 -0.44 -59.71 7.58
C GLY A 14 -1.49 -58.60 7.63
N VAL A 15 -2.49 -58.72 8.50
CA VAL A 15 -3.51 -57.69 8.72
C VAL A 15 -2.89 -56.42 9.31
N VAL A 16 -1.98 -56.54 10.28
CA VAL A 16 -1.27 -55.39 10.88
C VAL A 16 -0.41 -54.66 9.86
N LEU A 17 0.34 -55.39 9.02
CA LEU A 17 1.14 -54.81 7.94
C LEU A 17 0.28 -54.09 6.90
N LEU A 18 -0.89 -54.64 6.58
CA LEU A 18 -1.83 -54.04 5.62
C LEU A 18 -2.45 -52.75 6.19
N LEU A 19 -2.83 -52.74 7.47
CA LEU A 19 -3.30 -51.53 8.16
C LEU A 19 -2.23 -50.44 8.21
N LEU A 20 -0.98 -50.79 8.53
CA LEU A 20 0.15 -49.86 8.51
C LEU A 20 0.36 -49.25 7.12
N GLY A 21 0.27 -50.05 6.06
CA GLY A 21 0.37 -49.58 4.68
C GLY A 21 -0.74 -48.59 4.30
N VAL A 22 -1.98 -48.86 4.70
CA VAL A 22 -3.13 -47.97 4.46
C VAL A 22 -2.98 -46.64 5.21
N VAL A 23 -2.53 -46.67 6.46
CA VAL A 23 -2.28 -45.44 7.25
C VAL A 23 -1.17 -44.60 6.60
N LEU A 24 -0.10 -45.23 6.14
CA LEU A 24 1.00 -44.51 5.47
C LEU A 24 0.52 -43.84 4.18
N LEU A 25 -0.29 -44.54 3.37
CA LEU A 25 -0.89 -44.00 2.15
C LEU A 25 -1.79 -42.81 2.45
N LEU A 26 -2.64 -42.90 3.47
CA LEU A 26 -3.49 -41.78 3.91
C LEU A 26 -2.67 -40.56 4.32
N GLN A 27 -1.57 -40.74 5.05
CA GLN A 27 -0.68 -39.64 5.45
C GLN A 27 -0.04 -38.97 4.22
N VAL A 28 0.41 -39.75 3.24
CA VAL A 28 1.00 -39.21 2.00
C VAL A 28 -0.04 -38.44 1.18
N VAL A 29 -1.27 -38.96 1.06
CA VAL A 29 -2.37 -38.27 0.36
C VAL A 29 -2.76 -36.97 1.08
N LEU A 30 -2.83 -36.97 2.42
CA LEU A 30 -3.13 -35.75 3.18
C LEU A 30 -2.01 -34.72 3.02
N ALA A 31 -0.75 -35.15 3.14
CA ALA A 31 0.41 -34.27 3.00
C ALA A 31 0.48 -33.66 1.59
N THR A 32 0.29 -34.46 0.55
CA THR A 32 0.25 -33.98 -0.84
C THR A 32 -0.94 -33.05 -1.09
N TYR A 33 -2.11 -33.34 -0.53
CA TYR A 33 -3.27 -32.43 -0.60
C TYR A 33 -2.98 -31.09 0.10
N CYS A 34 -2.38 -31.11 1.30
CA CYS A 34 -1.97 -29.89 2.01
C CYS A 34 -0.93 -29.08 1.24
N ILE A 35 0.07 -29.74 0.64
CA ILE A 35 1.10 -29.08 -0.18
C ILE A 35 0.47 -28.48 -1.46
N LEU A 36 -0.43 -29.21 -2.11
CA LEU A 36 -1.14 -28.74 -3.29
C LEU A 36 -2.07 -27.58 -2.96
N GLN A 37 -2.77 -27.62 -1.81
CA GLN A 37 -3.64 -26.54 -1.34
C GLN A 37 -2.83 -25.29 -0.94
N HIS A 38 -1.67 -25.47 -0.29
CA HIS A 38 -0.75 -24.38 0.00
C HIS A 38 -0.15 -23.77 -1.27
N ARG A 39 0.16 -24.59 -2.29
CA ARG A 39 0.55 -24.10 -3.63
C ARG A 39 -0.61 -23.48 -4.42
N ARG A 40 -1.86 -23.89 -4.16
CA ARG A 40 -3.07 -23.32 -4.77
C ARG A 40 -3.56 -22.06 -4.10
N GLN A 41 -3.04 -21.72 -2.93
CA GLN A 41 -3.14 -20.36 -2.43
C GLN A 41 -2.53 -19.51 -3.55
N PRO A 42 -3.31 -18.67 -4.25
CA PRO A 42 -2.78 -17.82 -5.31
C PRO A 42 -1.59 -17.15 -4.65
N GLN A 43 -0.41 -17.40 -5.23
CA GLN A 43 0.84 -16.77 -4.90
C GLN A 43 0.50 -15.43 -4.26
N LEU A 44 0.57 -15.36 -2.93
CA LEU A 44 0.49 -14.10 -2.22
C LEU A 44 1.67 -13.39 -2.85
N GLU A 45 1.43 -12.53 -3.84
CA GLU A 45 2.47 -11.80 -4.55
C GLU A 45 3.38 -11.31 -3.45
N ALA A 46 4.62 -11.83 -3.41
CA ALA A 46 5.58 -11.53 -2.36
C ALA A 46 5.45 -10.03 -2.12
N PRO A 47 5.02 -9.58 -0.92
CA PRO A 47 4.30 -8.33 -0.72
C PRO A 47 4.89 -7.30 -1.65
N GLY A 48 4.21 -7.09 -2.78
CA GLY A 48 4.65 -6.08 -3.74
C GLY A 48 4.49 -4.81 -2.94
N TRP A 49 5.61 -4.28 -2.46
CA TRP A 49 5.63 -3.10 -1.59
C TRP A 49 5.25 -1.94 -2.50
N ASP A 50 3.98 -1.88 -2.90
CA ASP A 50 3.38 -0.77 -3.60
C ASP A 50 3.36 0.37 -2.59
N VAL A 51 4.48 1.08 -2.54
CA VAL A 51 4.77 2.07 -1.53
C VAL A 51 5.51 3.22 -2.17
N ALA A 52 5.09 4.43 -1.82
CA ALA A 52 5.73 5.65 -2.26
C ALA A 52 5.81 6.62 -1.09
N GLU A 53 6.97 7.25 -0.93
CA GLU A 53 7.17 8.41 -0.08
C GLU A 53 7.75 9.50 -0.96
N LEU A 54 7.01 10.58 -1.14
CA LEU A 54 7.29 11.63 -2.11
C LEU A 54 7.60 12.93 -1.40
N GLN A 55 8.57 13.66 -1.95
CA GLN A 55 8.86 15.02 -1.53
C GLN A 55 8.32 16.01 -2.54
N LEU A 56 8.01 17.22 -2.06
CA LEU A 56 7.55 18.28 -2.92
C LEU A 56 8.68 18.74 -3.85
N ASN A 57 8.39 18.81 -5.15
CA ASN A 57 9.26 19.47 -6.11
C ASN A 57 8.93 20.98 -6.15
N LEU A 58 9.93 21.82 -5.93
CA LEU A 58 9.78 23.29 -5.94
C LEU A 58 10.51 23.97 -7.11
N THR A 59 10.85 23.23 -8.17
CA THR A 59 11.49 23.84 -9.34
C THR A 59 10.50 24.73 -10.12
N GLY A 60 10.73 26.04 -10.09
CA GLY A 60 10.06 27.02 -10.95
C GLY A 60 8.95 27.85 -10.26
N PRO A 61 8.43 28.87 -10.96
CA PRO A 61 7.30 29.67 -10.47
C PRO A 61 6.03 28.82 -10.43
N ARG A 62 5.24 28.99 -9.36
CA ARG A 62 4.00 28.23 -9.18
C ARG A 62 2.86 28.86 -9.98
N LEU A 63 2.50 28.21 -11.10
CA LEU A 63 1.37 28.58 -11.95
C LEU A 63 0.16 27.66 -11.78
N ASP A 64 0.39 26.43 -11.28
CA ASP A 64 -0.64 25.42 -11.05
C ASP A 64 -0.88 25.23 -9.54
N PRO A 65 -2.15 25.17 -9.07
CA PRO A 65 -2.44 24.78 -7.69
C PRO A 65 -2.01 23.35 -7.35
N ARG A 66 -1.83 22.47 -8.34
CA ARG A 66 -1.29 21.11 -8.16
C ARG A 66 0.11 21.17 -7.57
N LEU A 67 0.35 20.36 -6.56
CA LEU A 67 1.66 20.13 -5.99
C LEU A 67 2.38 19.09 -6.86
N PRO A 68 3.53 19.42 -7.45
CA PRO A 68 4.33 18.44 -8.17
C PRO A 68 5.18 17.66 -7.19
N TRP A 69 5.09 16.34 -7.25
CA TRP A 69 5.84 15.42 -6.41
C TRP A 69 7.05 14.86 -7.13
N GLN A 70 8.06 14.48 -6.38
CA GLN A 70 9.24 13.79 -6.86
C GLN A 70 9.64 12.69 -5.87
N ALA A 71 10.30 11.66 -6.40
CA ALA A 71 10.89 10.59 -5.62
C ALA A 71 12.27 10.26 -6.17
N GLY A 72 13.16 9.81 -5.29
CA GLY A 72 14.48 9.37 -5.65
C GLY A 72 15.38 9.20 -4.43
N PRO A 73 16.38 8.30 -4.50
CA PRO A 73 17.27 8.02 -3.38
C PRO A 73 18.11 9.23 -2.96
N SER A 74 18.28 10.23 -3.84
CA SER A 74 18.98 11.48 -3.54
C SER A 74 18.14 12.50 -2.75
N LEU A 75 16.85 12.23 -2.55
CA LEU A 75 15.89 13.14 -1.92
C LEU A 75 15.52 12.65 -0.50
N GLY A 76 16.56 12.33 0.28
CA GLY A 76 16.40 11.90 1.68
C GLY A 76 15.60 10.61 1.84
N ARG A 77 14.45 10.70 2.51
CA ARG A 77 13.58 9.55 2.81
C ARG A 77 12.58 9.23 1.69
N SER A 78 12.69 9.88 0.53
CA SER A 78 11.78 9.61 -0.58
C SER A 78 12.12 8.30 -1.31
N PHE A 79 11.11 7.58 -1.74
CA PHE A 79 11.24 6.35 -2.52
C PHE A 79 9.95 6.07 -3.29
N LEU A 80 10.04 5.23 -4.32
CA LEU A 80 8.92 4.85 -5.17
C LEU A 80 9.09 3.40 -5.62
N HIS A 81 8.14 2.55 -5.24
CA HIS A 81 8.11 1.12 -5.57
C HIS A 81 6.68 0.72 -5.93
N GLY A 82 6.42 0.31 -7.17
CA GLY A 82 5.09 -0.08 -7.65
C GLY A 82 4.36 1.04 -8.41
N PRO A 83 3.84 2.09 -7.73
CA PRO A 83 3.28 3.26 -8.39
C PRO A 83 4.31 4.01 -9.25
N GLU A 84 3.82 4.84 -10.16
CA GLU A 84 4.65 5.66 -11.06
C GLU A 84 4.39 7.15 -10.83
N LEU A 85 5.40 8.00 -11.02
CA LEU A 85 5.22 9.44 -11.10
C LEU A 85 5.06 9.89 -12.55
N VAL A 86 3.88 10.39 -12.90
CA VAL A 86 3.59 10.96 -14.23
C VAL A 86 3.36 12.47 -14.05
N ASN A 87 4.26 13.29 -14.59
CA ASN A 87 4.22 14.75 -14.45
C ASN A 87 4.09 15.23 -12.98
N GLY A 88 4.78 14.53 -12.08
CA GLY A 88 4.75 14.81 -10.64
C GLY A 88 3.44 14.42 -9.94
N GLN A 89 2.58 13.62 -10.57
CA GLN A 89 1.37 13.06 -9.97
C GLN A 89 1.51 11.53 -9.88
N LEU A 90 0.94 10.91 -8.85
CA LEU A 90 1.18 9.50 -8.55
C LEU A 90 0.14 8.62 -9.23
N ARG A 91 0.56 7.72 -10.11
CA ARG A 91 -0.29 6.76 -10.83
C ARG A 91 -0.21 5.38 -10.21
N ILE A 92 -1.37 4.79 -9.97
CA ILE A 92 -1.54 3.46 -9.37
C ILE A 92 -1.48 2.37 -10.43
N HIS A 93 -0.73 1.30 -10.15
CA HIS A 93 -0.55 0.14 -11.03
C HIS A 93 -1.08 -1.17 -10.45
N ARG A 94 -1.55 -1.14 -9.20
CA ARG A 94 -2.14 -2.29 -8.54
C ARG A 94 -3.42 -1.83 -7.85
N GLU A 95 -4.51 -2.54 -8.05
CA GLU A 95 -5.75 -2.22 -7.36
C GLU A 95 -5.72 -2.69 -5.90
N GLY A 96 -6.52 -2.03 -5.06
CA GLY A 96 -6.74 -2.45 -3.68
C GLY A 96 -6.93 -1.28 -2.72
N ILE A 97 -6.81 -1.57 -1.43
CA ILE A 97 -6.87 -0.56 -0.38
C ILE A 97 -5.48 -0.03 -0.09
N TYR A 98 -5.31 1.28 -0.25
CA TYR A 98 -4.08 1.99 0.09
C TYR A 98 -4.25 2.82 1.35
N ARG A 99 -3.24 2.82 2.21
CA ARG A 99 -3.05 3.84 3.24
C ARG A 99 -2.37 5.03 2.58
N LEU A 100 -3.11 6.13 2.47
CA LEU A 100 -2.62 7.40 1.97
C LEU A 100 -2.28 8.29 3.16
N HIS A 101 -1.14 8.98 3.13
CA HIS A 101 -0.80 10.02 4.09
C HIS A 101 -0.22 11.25 3.39
N ILE A 102 -0.49 12.42 3.95
CA ILE A 102 0.03 13.68 3.45
C ILE A 102 0.26 14.63 4.61
N GLN A 103 1.35 15.39 4.54
CA GLN A 103 1.57 16.56 5.37
C GLN A 103 2.00 17.72 4.47
N VAL A 104 1.41 18.89 4.70
CA VAL A 104 1.82 20.13 4.03
C VAL A 104 1.95 21.22 5.06
N THR A 105 3.09 21.91 5.02
CA THR A 105 3.34 23.13 5.80
C THR A 105 3.42 24.32 4.86
N LEU A 106 2.81 25.44 5.22
CA LEU A 106 2.84 26.67 4.43
C LEU A 106 4.14 27.45 4.64
N ALA A 107 4.59 28.17 3.62
CA ALA A 107 5.70 29.10 3.72
C ALA A 107 5.34 30.30 4.61
N ASN A 108 6.37 30.97 5.15
CA ASN A 108 6.25 32.20 5.95
C ASN A 108 5.38 32.05 7.21
N CYS A 109 5.33 30.83 7.77
CA CYS A 109 4.64 30.54 9.02
C CYS A 109 5.41 30.97 10.29
N SER A 110 6.48 31.75 10.14
CA SER A 110 7.41 32.12 11.22
C SER A 110 7.08 33.43 11.94
N SER A 111 6.00 34.14 11.60
CA SER A 111 5.64 35.36 12.33
C SER A 111 4.69 35.03 13.48
N VAL A 112 5.19 35.23 14.70
CA VAL A 112 4.55 35.08 16.01
C VAL A 112 3.16 35.76 16.15
N TRP A 113 2.66 36.49 15.13
CA TRP A 113 1.48 37.35 15.19
C TRP A 113 0.68 37.43 13.87
N THR A 114 0.48 36.33 13.13
CA THR A 114 -0.51 36.34 12.04
C THR A 114 -1.91 36.06 12.59
N THR A 115 -2.65 37.12 12.91
CA THR A 115 -4.08 37.10 13.25
C THR A 115 -4.98 36.78 12.05
N VAL A 116 -4.40 36.73 10.84
CA VAL A 116 -5.10 36.39 9.61
C VAL A 116 -4.99 34.89 9.37
N SER A 117 -6.13 34.21 9.40
CA SER A 117 -6.23 32.79 9.07
C SER A 117 -5.74 32.54 7.63
N PRO A 118 -4.79 31.62 7.42
CA PRO A 118 -4.46 31.15 6.08
C PRO A 118 -5.72 30.66 5.38
N LYS A 119 -6.20 31.38 4.36
CA LYS A 119 -7.27 30.91 3.46
C LYS A 119 -6.73 29.89 2.46
N ALA A 120 -6.06 28.87 2.98
CA ALA A 120 -5.56 27.75 2.20
C ALA A 120 -6.33 26.48 2.54
N THR A 121 -6.57 25.70 1.49
CA THR A 121 -7.17 24.38 1.54
C THR A 121 -6.26 23.45 0.78
N LEU A 122 -5.92 22.33 1.42
CA LEU A 122 -5.27 21.19 0.78
C LEU A 122 -6.36 20.18 0.38
N THR A 123 -6.37 19.79 -0.89
CA THR A 123 -7.22 18.70 -1.37
C THR A 123 -6.37 17.60 -1.97
N VAL A 124 -6.69 16.35 -1.68
CA VAL A 124 -6.13 15.18 -2.36
C VAL A 124 -7.27 14.45 -3.04
N GLY A 125 -7.09 14.03 -4.28
CA GLY A 125 -8.14 13.38 -5.05
C GLY A 125 -7.60 12.54 -6.20
N ILE A 126 -8.49 11.76 -6.79
CA ILE A 126 -8.25 11.12 -8.08
C ILE A 126 -8.52 12.16 -9.16
N CYS A 127 -7.55 12.46 -9.99
CA CYS A 127 -7.65 13.46 -11.06
C CYS A 127 -7.67 12.84 -12.46
N SER A 128 -7.34 11.57 -12.59
CA SER A 128 -7.44 10.79 -13.83
C SER A 128 -7.78 9.34 -13.50
N PRO A 129 -8.63 8.67 -14.31
CA PRO A 129 -9.33 9.20 -15.48
C PRO A 129 -10.41 10.23 -15.11
N ALA A 130 -10.71 11.17 -16.01
CA ALA A 130 -11.67 12.25 -15.74
C ALA A 130 -13.08 11.74 -15.41
N THR A 131 -13.44 10.55 -15.92
CA THR A 131 -14.69 9.85 -15.62
C THR A 131 -14.82 9.41 -14.16
N HIS A 132 -13.70 9.38 -13.41
CA HIS A 132 -13.64 8.94 -12.01
C HIS A 132 -13.00 10.00 -11.10
N SER A 133 -13.06 11.28 -11.48
CA SER A 133 -12.48 12.37 -10.67
C SER A 133 -13.24 12.54 -9.34
N ILE A 134 -12.54 12.39 -8.21
CA ILE A 134 -13.14 12.46 -6.87
C ILE A 134 -12.19 13.08 -5.83
N SER A 135 -12.73 13.85 -4.90
CA SER A 135 -11.98 14.37 -3.75
C SER A 135 -11.92 13.31 -2.63
N LEU A 136 -10.73 12.88 -2.27
CA LEU A 136 -10.47 11.90 -1.21
C LEU A 136 -10.25 12.57 0.14
N LEU A 137 -9.55 13.70 0.17
CA LEU A 137 -9.29 14.48 1.37
C LEU A 137 -9.47 15.97 1.08
N ARG A 138 -9.99 16.72 2.05
CA ARG A 138 -10.05 18.18 2.04
C ARG A 138 -9.79 18.71 3.43
N MET A 139 -8.68 19.43 3.59
CA MET A 139 -8.22 19.97 4.86
C MET A 139 -8.06 21.48 4.74
N ASN A 140 -8.53 22.21 5.74
CA ASN A 140 -8.32 23.65 5.84
C ASN A 140 -7.25 23.92 6.89
N PHE A 141 -6.39 24.89 6.61
CA PHE A 141 -5.32 25.28 7.53
C PHE A 141 -5.87 26.04 8.76
N HIS A 142 -7.07 26.62 8.67
CA HIS A 142 -7.71 27.38 9.74
C HIS A 142 -6.78 28.44 10.33
N GLN A 143 -6.33 28.31 11.59
CA GLN A 143 -5.33 29.16 12.23
C GLN A 143 -3.95 28.51 12.29
N GLY A 144 -3.83 27.27 11.85
CA GLY A 144 -2.60 26.51 11.78
C GLY A 144 -1.85 26.72 10.47
N CYS A 145 -0.61 26.25 10.48
CA CYS A 145 0.33 26.38 9.36
C CYS A 145 0.71 25.04 8.73
N THR A 146 0.33 23.96 9.40
CA THR A 146 0.56 22.59 8.95
C THR A 146 -0.76 21.85 9.03
N VAL A 147 -1.07 21.09 7.99
CA VAL A 147 -2.14 20.09 8.01
C VAL A 147 -1.54 18.74 7.67
N ALA A 148 -2.02 17.72 8.35
CA ALA A 148 -1.65 16.33 8.09
C ALA A 148 -2.89 15.46 8.13
N SER A 149 -2.93 14.43 7.29
CA SER A 149 -3.99 13.43 7.33
C SER A 149 -3.47 12.09 6.84
N GLN A 150 -4.10 11.03 7.35
CA GLN A 150 -3.91 9.67 6.91
C GLN A 150 -5.27 9.01 6.73
N ARG A 151 -5.47 8.28 5.63
CA ARG A 151 -6.74 7.64 5.30
C ARG A 151 -6.53 6.36 4.48
N LEU A 152 -7.33 5.34 4.77
CA LEU A 152 -7.48 4.18 3.89
C LEU A 152 -8.42 4.51 2.73
N THR A 153 -7.97 4.24 1.52
CA THR A 153 -8.69 4.59 0.29
C THR A 153 -8.64 3.43 -0.70
N PRO A 154 -9.78 2.98 -1.24
CA PRO A 154 -9.79 2.07 -2.39
C PRO A 154 -9.29 2.81 -3.63
N LEU A 155 -8.30 2.23 -4.31
CA LEU A 155 -7.75 2.76 -5.56
C LEU A 155 -7.76 1.67 -6.63
N ALA A 156 -8.13 2.05 -7.83
CA ALA A 156 -8.17 1.18 -9.00
C ALA A 156 -6.88 1.31 -9.83
N TYR A 157 -6.64 0.30 -10.66
CA TYR A 157 -5.59 0.36 -11.67
C TYR A 157 -5.75 1.59 -12.56
N GLY A 158 -4.68 2.37 -12.71
CA GLY A 158 -4.64 3.55 -13.56
C GLY A 158 -5.13 4.84 -12.92
N ASP A 159 -5.68 4.79 -11.69
CA ASP A 159 -6.03 5.99 -10.94
C ASP A 159 -4.77 6.86 -10.77
N THR A 160 -4.90 8.16 -11.02
CA THR A 160 -3.85 9.15 -10.76
C THR A 160 -4.27 10.05 -9.62
N LEU A 161 -3.44 10.07 -8.57
CA LEU A 161 -3.63 10.91 -7.39
C LEU A 161 -3.00 12.28 -7.63
N CYS A 162 -3.80 13.30 -7.42
CA CYS A 162 -3.36 14.70 -7.42
C CYS A 162 -3.61 15.34 -6.05
N SER A 163 -2.73 16.27 -5.68
CA SER A 163 -2.92 17.13 -4.51
C SER A 163 -2.85 18.58 -4.91
N ASN A 164 -3.85 19.38 -4.50
CA ASN A 164 -3.93 20.81 -4.80
C ASN A 164 -3.88 21.61 -3.50
N LEU A 165 -3.19 22.74 -3.54
CA LEU A 165 -3.14 23.70 -2.45
C LEU A 165 -3.65 25.07 -2.93
N THR A 166 -4.66 25.65 -2.29
CA THR A 166 -5.18 26.95 -2.71
C THR A 166 -4.38 28.13 -2.14
N MET A 167 -4.21 29.17 -2.95
CA MET A 167 -3.81 30.55 -2.62
C MET A 167 -2.49 30.80 -1.87
N LEU A 168 -1.82 29.79 -1.30
CA LEU A 168 -0.58 29.95 -0.53
C LEU A 168 0.51 28.98 -0.97
N LEU A 169 1.77 29.39 -0.80
CA LEU A 169 2.94 28.58 -1.13
C LEU A 169 3.26 27.61 0.01
N PRO A 170 3.65 26.36 -0.29
CA PRO A 170 4.19 25.44 0.70
C PRO A 170 5.61 25.86 1.14
N SER A 171 6.02 25.40 2.31
CA SER A 171 7.37 25.60 2.86
C SER A 171 8.44 25.08 1.90
N ARG A 172 9.60 25.72 1.89
CA ARG A 172 10.77 25.27 1.11
C ARG A 172 11.54 24.14 1.80
N ASN A 173 11.21 23.85 3.05
CA ASN A 173 11.81 22.73 3.76
C ASN A 173 11.19 21.42 3.28
N ALA A 174 12.00 20.58 2.63
CA ALA A 174 11.55 19.31 2.05
C ALA A 174 11.05 18.30 3.09
N ASP A 175 11.48 18.43 4.35
CA ASP A 175 11.04 17.54 5.44
C ASP A 175 9.68 17.93 6.03
N GLU A 176 9.17 19.11 5.71
CA GLU A 176 7.90 19.61 6.24
C GLU A 176 6.70 19.27 5.34
N THR A 177 6.94 18.96 4.06
CA THR A 177 5.91 18.67 3.06
C THR A 177 6.20 17.38 2.30
N PHE A 178 5.37 16.35 2.54
CA PHE A 178 5.51 15.02 1.97
C PHE A 178 4.16 14.36 1.71
N PHE A 179 4.14 13.43 0.76
CA PHE A 179 2.96 12.65 0.37
C PHE A 179 3.36 11.20 0.16
N GLY A 180 2.58 10.27 0.70
CA GLY A 180 2.87 8.87 0.53
C GLY A 180 1.65 7.99 0.45
N VAL A 181 1.87 6.80 -0.10
CA VAL A 181 0.89 5.73 -0.17
C VAL A 181 1.55 4.40 0.17
N GLN A 182 0.76 3.49 0.72
CA GLN A 182 1.16 2.12 0.98
C GLN A 182 -0.03 1.19 0.68
N TRP A 183 0.14 0.24 -0.22
CA TRP A 183 -0.83 -0.82 -0.45
C TRP A 183 -0.94 -1.70 0.79
N VAL A 184 -2.16 -1.94 1.26
CA VAL A 184 -2.43 -2.66 2.51
C VAL A 184 -2.97 -4.05 2.23
N HIS A 185 -3.99 -4.15 1.37
CA HIS A 185 -4.64 -5.40 1.02
C HIS A 185 -5.41 -5.23 -0.31
N PRO A 186 -5.70 -6.34 -1.03
CA PRO A 186 -6.52 -6.29 -2.24
C PRO A 186 -7.96 -5.87 -1.92
#